data_AF-A0A164I627-F1
#
_entry.id   AF-A0A164I627-F1
#
_cell.length_a   1.000
_cell.length_b   1.000
_cell.length_c   1.000
_cell.angle_alpha   90.00
_cell.angle_beta   90.00
_cell.angle_gamma   90.00
#
_symmetry.space_group_name_H-M   'P 1'
#
loop_
_entity.id
_entity.type
_entity.pdbx_description
1 polymer ?
#
loop_
_entity_poly.entity_id
_entity_poly.type
_entity_poly.pdbx_seq_one_letter_code
_entity_poly.pdbx_strand_id
1 'polypeptide(L)'
;ELASGKQITLTSHSASDTHPIWSPDGRRIAFLSKRDQQHQQLYVMPVFGGEAKAITKLPVAVTAPHWFNDGKKLLFVAKVPAGFNGDFAALAQAQQQKAAAKGSDNISAKVSENRVYRFWDQWLTDNWYPQFFSVDIDSGEIRSLTPNWQRWFSLD
;
A
#
# COMPACT_ATOMS: atom_id res chain seq x y z
N GLU A 1 3.04 -12.77 -30.19
CA GLU A 1 3.71 -11.70 -30.95
C GLU A 1 4.60 -10.88 -30.00
N LEU A 2 5.87 -11.27 -29.84
CA LEU A 2 6.96 -10.43 -29.31
C LEU A 2 7.92 -10.03 -30.46
N ALA A 3 7.68 -10.56 -31.66
CA ALA A 3 8.55 -10.44 -32.82
C ALA A 3 8.42 -9.09 -33.56
N SER A 4 7.33 -8.33 -33.32
CA SER A 4 7.10 -7.06 -34.01
C SER A 4 7.70 -5.85 -33.29
N GLY A 5 8.07 -5.97 -32.00
CA GLY A 5 8.59 -4.84 -31.21
C GLY A 5 7.60 -3.69 -30.99
N LYS A 6 6.33 -3.88 -31.36
CA LYS A 6 5.29 -2.84 -31.29
C LYS A 6 4.99 -2.50 -29.83
N GLN A 7 5.21 -1.24 -29.45
CA GLN A 7 4.85 -0.72 -28.14
C GLN A 7 3.36 -0.39 -28.08
N ILE A 8 2.73 -0.70 -26.94
CA ILE A 8 1.34 -0.32 -26.66
C ILE A 8 1.29 0.44 -25.33
N THR A 9 0.53 1.52 -25.29
CA THR A 9 0.25 2.24 -24.05
C THR A 9 -0.86 1.52 -23.30
N LEU A 10 -0.58 1.09 -22.07
CA LEU A 10 -1.58 0.43 -21.21
C LEU A 10 -2.28 1.41 -20.30
N THR A 11 -1.57 2.39 -19.73
CA THR A 11 -2.15 3.39 -18.85
C THR A 11 -1.88 4.81 -19.36
N SER A 12 -2.84 5.71 -19.14
CA SER A 12 -2.79 7.11 -19.59
C SER A 12 -3.23 8.11 -18.52
N HIS A 13 -3.35 7.65 -17.26
CA HIS A 13 -3.78 8.50 -16.16
C HIS A 13 -2.67 9.49 -15.76
N SER A 14 -3.05 10.68 -15.25
CA SER A 14 -2.10 11.74 -14.87
C SER A 14 -1.25 11.38 -13.63
N ALA A 15 -1.80 10.56 -12.73
CA ALA A 15 -1.08 10.02 -11.59
C ALA A 15 0.01 9.02 -12.02
N SER A 16 1.10 8.99 -11.24
CA SER A 16 2.20 8.04 -11.48
C SER A 16 1.75 6.60 -11.25
N ASP A 17 2.04 5.75 -12.24
CA ASP A 17 1.90 4.30 -12.17
C ASP A 17 3.30 3.67 -11.99
N THR A 18 3.48 2.84 -10.97
CA THR A 18 4.79 2.30 -10.59
C THR A 18 4.74 0.81 -10.23
N HIS A 19 5.90 0.16 -10.14
CA HIS A 19 6.05 -1.24 -9.72
C HIS A 19 5.15 -2.24 -10.48
N PRO A 20 5.18 -2.27 -11.83
CA PRO A 20 4.38 -3.21 -12.60
C PRO A 20 4.88 -4.65 -12.40
N ILE A 21 3.95 -5.59 -12.21
CA ILE A 21 4.20 -7.03 -12.11
C ILE A 21 3.18 -7.80 -12.93
N TRP A 22 3.65 -8.81 -13.66
CA TRP A 22 2.80 -9.69 -14.46
C TRP A 22 2.15 -10.76 -13.58
N SER A 23 0.88 -11.07 -13.85
CA SER A 23 0.23 -12.24 -13.24
C SER A 23 0.90 -13.53 -13.73
N PRO A 24 0.86 -14.62 -12.94
CA PRO A 24 1.52 -15.88 -13.32
C PRO A 24 1.01 -16.48 -14.63
N ASP A 25 -0.26 -16.22 -14.97
CA ASP A 25 -0.89 -16.64 -16.24
C ASP A 25 -0.58 -15.70 -17.42
N GLY A 26 0.15 -14.60 -17.19
CA GLY A 26 0.50 -13.61 -18.20
C GLY A 26 -0.67 -12.80 -18.75
N ARG A 27 -1.86 -12.86 -18.14
CA ARG A 27 -3.08 -12.20 -18.66
C ARG A 27 -3.35 -10.83 -18.05
N ARG A 28 -2.74 -10.52 -16.91
CA ARG A 28 -2.96 -9.28 -16.16
C ARG A 28 -1.63 -8.65 -15.73
N ILE A 29 -1.64 -7.34 -15.54
CA ILE A 29 -0.56 -6.60 -14.88
C ILE A 29 -1.16 -5.96 -13.63
N ALA A 30 -0.49 -6.15 -12.50
CA ALA A 30 -0.72 -5.38 -11.30
C ALA A 30 0.31 -4.26 -11.19
N PHE A 31 -0.07 -3.12 -10.64
CA PHE A 31 0.82 -1.98 -10.45
C PHE A 31 0.26 -1.06 -9.37
N LEU A 32 1.09 -0.13 -8.89
CA LEU A 32 0.73 0.83 -7.86
C LEU A 32 0.39 2.18 -8.48
N SER A 33 -0.71 2.80 -8.05
CA SER A 33 -1.14 4.12 -8.55
C SER A 33 -1.86 4.94 -7.49
N LYS A 34 -1.80 6.27 -7.62
CA LYS A 34 -2.57 7.25 -6.82
C LYS A 34 -3.75 7.83 -7.60
N ARG A 35 -4.14 7.23 -8.72
CA ARG A 35 -5.06 7.85 -9.69
C ARG A 35 -6.41 8.32 -9.14
N ASP A 36 -7.08 7.51 -8.32
CA ASP A 36 -8.43 7.81 -7.81
C ASP A 36 -8.46 7.87 -6.28
N GLN A 37 -7.29 7.89 -5.64
CA GLN A 37 -7.15 7.60 -4.22
C GLN A 37 -6.16 8.57 -3.58
N GLN A 38 -6.42 8.95 -2.32
CA GLN A 38 -5.52 9.81 -1.55
C GLN A 38 -4.14 9.16 -1.31
N HIS A 39 -4.12 7.83 -1.21
CA HIS A 39 -2.92 7.03 -1.01
C HIS A 39 -2.64 6.15 -2.22
N GLN A 40 -1.38 5.73 -2.36
CA GLN A 40 -0.99 4.78 -3.41
C GLN A 40 -1.67 3.44 -3.15
N GLN A 41 -2.41 2.94 -4.12
CA GLN A 41 -3.16 1.69 -4.05
C GLN A 41 -2.75 0.72 -5.16
N LEU A 42 -3.11 -0.55 -4.98
CA LEU A 42 -2.89 -1.61 -5.94
C LEU A 42 -4.00 -1.63 -6.98
N TYR A 43 -3.61 -1.63 -8.25
CA TYR A 43 -4.50 -1.74 -9.40
C TYR A 43 -4.12 -2.95 -10.23
N VAL A 44 -5.11 -3.55 -10.89
CA VAL A 44 -4.93 -4.66 -11.83
C VAL A 44 -5.65 -4.36 -13.12
N MET A 45 -5.03 -4.69 -14.26
CA MET A 45 -5.64 -4.53 -15.57
C MET A 45 -5.24 -5.66 -16.55
N PRO A 46 -6.01 -5.88 -17.63
CA PRO A 46 -5.63 -6.83 -18.68
C PRO A 46 -4.39 -6.37 -19.47
N VAL A 47 -3.57 -7.32 -19.92
CA VAL A 47 -2.30 -7.05 -20.63
C VAL A 47 -2.46 -6.48 -22.04
N PHE A 48 -3.63 -6.66 -22.64
CA PHE A 48 -3.95 -6.11 -23.97
C PHE A 48 -4.68 -4.76 -23.89
N GLY A 49 -4.67 -4.13 -22.71
CA GLY A 49 -5.42 -2.91 -22.44
C GLY A 49 -6.83 -3.19 -21.91
N GLY A 50 -7.45 -2.13 -21.40
CA GLY A 50 -8.73 -2.18 -20.71
C GLY A 50 -8.75 -1.29 -19.47
N GLU A 51 -9.88 -1.21 -18.80
CA GLU A 51 -10.00 -0.45 -17.57
C GLU A 51 -9.19 -1.09 -16.45
N ALA A 52 -8.41 -0.27 -15.74
CA ALA A 52 -7.65 -0.73 -14.61
C ALA A 52 -8.47 -0.63 -13.32
N LYS A 53 -8.67 -1.76 -12.66
CA LYS A 53 -9.49 -1.88 -11.46
C LYS A 53 -8.63 -1.69 -10.21
N ALA A 54 -9.05 -0.83 -9.30
CA ALA A 54 -8.47 -0.75 -7.96
C ALA A 54 -8.79 -2.04 -7.18
N ILE A 55 -7.76 -2.75 -6.74
CA ILE A 55 -7.86 -3.95 -5.90
C ILE A 55 -7.82 -3.59 -4.42
N THR A 56 -7.10 -2.52 -4.06
CA THR A 56 -7.10 -1.99 -2.69
C THR A 56 -7.64 -0.56 -2.65
N LYS A 57 -8.30 -0.22 -1.53
CA LYS A 57 -8.81 1.14 -1.22
C LYS A 57 -8.62 1.41 0.26
N LEU A 58 -7.36 1.53 0.68
CA LEU A 58 -6.98 1.58 2.09
C LEU A 58 -6.66 3.01 2.55
N PRO A 59 -6.84 3.33 3.85
CA PRO A 59 -6.46 4.62 4.45
C PRO A 59 -4.92 4.76 4.63
N VAL A 60 -4.16 3.89 3.97
CA VAL A 60 -2.70 3.84 4.03
C VAL A 60 -2.18 3.49 2.64
N ALA A 61 -0.94 3.91 2.36
CA ALA A 61 -0.28 3.54 1.11
C ALA A 61 0.11 2.06 1.11
N VAL A 62 -0.03 1.46 -0.06
CA VAL A 62 0.35 0.08 -0.36
C VAL A 62 1.64 0.07 -1.18
N THR A 63 2.55 -0.86 -0.87
CA THR A 63 3.84 -1.03 -1.55
C THR A 63 4.17 -2.51 -1.79
N ALA A 64 5.24 -2.74 -2.56
CA ALA A 64 5.83 -4.06 -2.82
C ALA A 64 4.80 -5.14 -3.21
N PRO A 65 4.01 -4.93 -4.29
CA PRO A 65 3.06 -5.92 -4.73
C PRO A 65 3.79 -7.17 -5.23
N HIS A 66 3.20 -8.34 -5.00
CA HIS A 66 3.68 -9.60 -5.57
C HIS A 66 2.52 -10.56 -5.79
N TRP A 67 2.45 -11.20 -6.96
CA TRP A 67 1.41 -12.19 -7.22
C TRP A 67 1.64 -13.48 -6.43
N PHE A 68 0.57 -14.08 -5.94
CA PHE A 68 0.61 -15.48 -5.55
C PHE A 68 0.63 -16.37 -6.80
N ASN A 69 1.23 -17.56 -6.69
CA ASN A 69 1.39 -18.48 -7.82
C ASN A 69 0.04 -18.92 -8.44
N ASP A 70 -1.05 -18.86 -7.67
CA ASP A 70 -2.41 -19.18 -8.13
C ASP A 70 -3.04 -18.09 -9.01
N GLY A 71 -2.44 -16.90 -9.08
CA GLY A 71 -2.97 -15.75 -9.81
C GLY A 71 -4.29 -15.19 -9.27
N LYS A 72 -4.74 -15.61 -8.08
CA LYS A 72 -5.99 -15.15 -7.44
C LYS A 72 -5.75 -14.11 -6.36
N LYS A 73 -4.53 -14.09 -5.80
CA LYS A 73 -4.17 -13.17 -4.72
C LYS A 73 -2.93 -12.35 -5.05
N LEU A 74 -2.85 -11.19 -4.42
CA LEU A 74 -1.68 -10.33 -4.40
C LEU A 74 -1.22 -10.11 -2.96
N LEU A 75 0.07 -10.32 -2.72
CA LEU A 75 0.78 -9.83 -1.55
C LEU A 75 0.99 -8.34 -1.70
N PHE A 76 0.89 -7.62 -0.59
CA PHE A 76 1.34 -6.25 -0.51
C PHE A 76 1.82 -5.89 0.91
N VAL A 77 2.56 -4.79 1.01
CA VAL A 77 3.01 -4.23 2.28
C VAL A 77 2.24 -2.94 2.57
N ALA A 78 1.77 -2.78 3.80
CA ALA A 78 1.21 -1.54 4.29
C ALA A 78 1.78 -1.21 5.67
N LYS A 79 2.03 0.07 5.94
CA LYS A 79 2.42 0.53 7.28
C LYS A 79 1.16 0.69 8.12
N VAL A 80 1.16 0.08 9.30
CA VAL A 80 0.03 0.07 10.24
C VAL A 80 0.53 0.36 11.66
N PRO A 81 -0.33 0.90 12.54
CA PRO A 81 0.06 1.18 13.92
C PRO A 81 0.32 -0.10 14.72
N ALA A 82 1.03 0.03 15.83
CA ALA A 82 1.25 -1.07 16.75
C ALA A 82 -0.05 -1.67 17.28
N GLY A 83 -0.11 -3.00 17.29
CA GLY A 83 -1.31 -3.75 17.69
C GLY A 83 -2.45 -3.71 16.67
N PHE A 84 -2.18 -3.31 15.42
CA PHE A 84 -3.20 -3.32 14.38
C PHE A 84 -3.82 -4.70 14.20
N ASN A 85 -5.14 -4.78 14.31
CA ASN A 85 -5.92 -6.02 14.30
C ASN A 85 -6.47 -6.40 12.92
N GLY A 86 -6.11 -5.65 11.86
CA GLY A 86 -6.64 -5.85 10.51
C GLY A 86 -7.84 -4.97 10.15
N ASP A 87 -8.38 -4.19 11.08
CA ASP A 87 -9.53 -3.32 10.82
C ASP A 87 -9.12 -1.97 10.20
N PHE A 88 -9.02 -1.96 8.87
CA PHE A 88 -8.73 -0.75 8.12
C PHE A 88 -9.84 0.30 8.19
N ALA A 89 -11.08 -0.07 8.49
CA ALA A 89 -12.17 0.90 8.63
C ALA A 89 -12.02 1.70 9.94
N ALA A 90 -11.75 1.02 11.05
CA ALA A 90 -11.41 1.67 12.32
C ALA A 90 -10.17 2.56 12.19
N LEU A 91 -9.15 2.10 11.45
CA LEU A 91 -7.96 2.91 11.18
C LEU A 91 -8.28 4.20 10.42
N ALA A 92 -9.13 4.12 9.40
CA ALA A 92 -9.57 5.28 8.62
C ALA A 92 -10.29 6.31 9.50
N GLN A 93 -11.21 5.85 10.37
CA GLN A 93 -11.94 6.71 11.30
C GLN A 93 -10.98 7.41 12.29
N ALA A 94 -10.03 6.68 12.87
CA ALA A 94 -9.05 7.23 13.80
C ALA A 94 -8.16 8.29 13.13
N GLN A 95 -7.76 8.09 11.88
CA GLN A 95 -7.00 9.09 11.11
C GLN A 95 -7.82 10.34 10.83
N GLN A 96 -9.09 10.20 10.44
CA GLN A 96 -10.00 11.33 10.19
C GLN A 96 -10.21 12.17 11.45
N GLN A 97 -10.43 11.52 12.61
CA GLN A 97 -10.57 12.21 13.89
C GLN A 97 -9.28 12.97 14.27
N LYS A 98 -8.12 12.35 14.10
CA LYS A 98 -6.82 13.02 14.33
C LYS A 98 -6.61 14.20 13.39
N ALA A 99 -6.99 14.08 12.12
CA ALA A 99 -6.90 15.17 11.15
C ALA A 99 -7.81 16.35 11.54
N ALA A 100 -9.04 16.06 11.99
CA ALA A 100 -9.98 17.07 12.47
C ALA A 100 -9.48 17.78 13.76
N ALA A 101 -8.85 17.03 14.66
CA ALA A 101 -8.32 17.57 15.92
C ALA A 101 -7.04 18.41 15.74
N LYS A 102 -6.31 18.27 14.62
CA LYS A 102 -4.99 18.88 14.45
C LYS A 102 -5.02 20.40 14.18
N GLY A 103 -6.17 20.97 13.81
CA GLY A 103 -6.30 22.43 13.58
C GLY A 103 -5.29 22.99 12.55
N SER A 104 -5.12 24.32 12.50
CA SER A 104 -4.13 24.99 11.63
C SER A 104 -2.71 25.03 12.21
N ASP A 105 -2.48 24.47 13.39
CA ASP A 105 -1.18 24.48 14.06
C ASP A 105 -0.26 23.41 13.48
N ASN A 106 0.55 23.84 12.52
CA ASN A 106 1.50 23.00 11.78
C ASN A 106 2.81 22.72 12.54
N ILE A 107 2.93 23.11 13.81
CA ILE A 107 4.17 23.01 14.58
C ILE A 107 4.04 21.88 15.60
N SER A 108 4.72 20.76 15.33
CA SER A 108 4.91 19.69 16.32
C SER A 108 6.37 19.66 16.77
N ALA A 109 6.65 20.13 17.99
CA ALA A 109 7.94 19.91 18.63
C ALA A 109 7.98 18.50 19.24
N LYS A 110 9.10 17.77 19.08
CA LYS A 110 9.35 16.50 19.76
C LYS A 110 10.64 16.63 20.57
N VAL A 111 10.62 16.22 21.84
CA VAL A 111 11.81 16.10 22.71
C VAL A 111 12.21 14.63 22.78
N SER A 112 13.50 14.33 22.66
CA SER A 112 14.04 12.96 22.67
C SER A 112 15.42 12.92 23.33
N GLU A 113 15.71 11.85 24.06
CA GLU A 113 17.01 11.59 24.71
C GLU A 113 17.89 10.61 23.93
N ASN A 114 17.32 9.91 22.92
CA ASN A 114 18.03 8.90 22.11
C ASN A 114 18.44 9.42 20.72
N ARG A 115 19.63 8.98 20.25
CA ARG A 115 20.36 9.55 19.09
C ARG A 115 19.84 9.17 17.69
N VAL A 116 18.80 8.34 17.58
CA VAL A 116 18.25 7.90 16.27
C VAL A 116 16.77 8.27 16.20
N TYR A 117 16.41 9.35 15.49
CA TYR A 117 15.06 9.91 15.56
C TYR A 117 14.28 9.86 14.25
N ARG A 118 14.95 9.81 13.08
CA ARG A 118 14.28 9.98 11.79
C ARG A 118 14.98 9.24 10.67
N PHE A 119 14.21 8.49 9.88
CA PHE A 119 14.64 7.96 8.59
C PHE A 119 13.82 8.66 7.51
N TRP A 120 14.46 9.51 6.71
CA TRP A 120 13.82 10.37 5.72
C TRP A 120 12.73 11.27 6.31
N ASP A 121 11.47 11.04 5.99
CA ASP A 121 10.30 11.79 6.43
C ASP A 121 9.60 11.15 7.64
N GLN A 122 10.14 10.05 8.17
CA GLN A 122 9.48 9.24 9.19
C GLN A 122 10.19 9.28 10.54
N TRP A 123 9.41 9.54 11.59
CA TRP A 123 9.89 9.34 12.96
C TRP A 123 9.84 7.86 13.30
N LEU A 124 10.97 7.33 13.75
CA LEU A 124 11.05 5.94 14.19
C LEU A 124 10.26 5.70 15.50
N THR A 125 9.73 6.74 16.12
CA THR A 125 8.94 6.72 17.36
C THR A 125 7.42 6.73 17.14
N ASP A 126 6.93 6.84 15.89
CA ASP A 126 5.48 6.94 15.66
C ASP A 126 4.74 5.60 15.87
N ASN A 127 5.45 4.51 16.18
CA ASN A 127 4.88 3.16 16.38
C ASN A 127 4.06 2.65 15.18
N TRP A 128 4.45 3.05 13.97
CA TRP A 128 3.97 2.46 12.71
C TRP A 128 5.04 1.52 12.15
N TYR A 129 4.63 0.34 11.71
CA TYR A 129 5.53 -0.63 11.10
C TYR A 129 4.90 -1.27 9.87
N PRO A 130 5.73 -1.71 8.89
CA PRO A 130 5.23 -2.48 7.78
C PRO A 130 4.63 -3.81 8.27
N GLN A 131 3.51 -4.22 7.71
CA GLN A 131 2.98 -5.57 7.80
C GLN A 131 2.71 -6.12 6.39
N PHE A 132 2.77 -7.43 6.26
CA PHE A 132 2.41 -8.14 5.03
C PHE A 132 0.93 -8.50 5.04
N PHE A 133 0.28 -8.24 3.91
CA PHE A 133 -1.13 -8.55 3.69
C PHE A 133 -1.29 -9.28 2.36
N SER A 134 -2.30 -10.13 2.26
CA SER A 134 -2.80 -10.65 0.99
C SER A 134 -4.15 -10.02 0.68
N VAL A 135 -4.39 -9.67 -0.59
CA VAL A 135 -5.70 -9.32 -1.11
C VAL A 135 -6.14 -10.31 -2.18
N ASP A 136 -7.36 -10.79 -2.09
CA ASP A 136 -8.02 -11.54 -3.15
C ASP A 136 -8.56 -10.57 -4.23
N ILE A 137 -8.20 -10.81 -5.48
CA ILE A 137 -8.43 -9.83 -6.57
C ILE A 137 -9.89 -9.74 -7.02
N ASP A 138 -10.68 -10.78 -6.74
CA ASP A 138 -12.07 -10.86 -7.17
C ASP A 138 -12.98 -10.30 -6.07
N SER A 139 -12.80 -10.78 -4.84
CA SER A 139 -13.59 -10.36 -3.67
C SER A 139 -13.10 -9.07 -3.00
N GLY A 140 -11.82 -8.71 -3.17
CA GLY A 140 -11.19 -7.63 -2.42
C GLY A 140 -10.92 -7.98 -0.95
N GLU A 141 -11.10 -9.23 -0.53
CA GLU A 141 -10.86 -9.67 0.84
C GLU A 141 -9.37 -9.51 1.20
N ILE A 142 -9.09 -8.79 2.28
CA ILE A 142 -7.74 -8.55 2.78
C ILE A 142 -7.51 -9.37 4.05
N ARG A 143 -6.35 -10.04 4.12
CA ARG A 143 -5.90 -10.78 5.31
C ARG A 143 -4.48 -10.39 5.68
N SER A 144 -4.23 -10.20 6.97
CA SER A 144 -2.86 -10.06 7.48
C SER A 144 -2.16 -11.41 7.40
N LEU A 145 -0.96 -11.43 6.83
CA LEU A 145 -0.07 -12.60 6.83
C LEU A 145 0.88 -12.57 8.04
N THR A 146 0.86 -11.47 8.79
CA THR A 146 1.75 -11.23 9.92
C THR A 146 1.00 -10.58 11.11
N PRO A 147 -0.12 -11.18 11.57
CA PRO A 147 -1.04 -10.53 12.53
C PRO A 147 -0.41 -10.22 13.89
N ASN A 148 0.55 -11.02 14.32
CA ASN A 148 1.26 -10.84 15.59
C ASN A 148 2.66 -10.24 15.42
N TRP A 149 2.97 -9.74 14.23
CA TRP A 149 4.28 -9.17 13.99
C TRP A 149 4.42 -7.86 14.75
N GLN A 150 5.25 -7.93 15.79
CA GLN A 150 5.74 -6.80 16.54
C GLN A 150 7.16 -6.48 16.11
N ARG A 151 7.53 -5.21 16.26
CA ARG A 151 8.85 -4.68 15.92
C ARG A 151 9.94 -5.47 16.65
N TRP A 152 10.80 -6.17 15.92
CA TRP A 152 11.94 -6.91 16.50
C TRP A 152 13.09 -6.01 16.98
N PHE A 153 13.10 -4.75 16.56
CA PHE A 153 14.05 -3.74 17.01
C PHE A 153 13.28 -2.57 17.65
N SER A 154 12.81 -2.75 18.88
CA SER A 154 12.41 -1.61 19.71
C SER A 154 13.66 -0.78 20.01
N LEU A 155 13.50 0.54 20.04
CA LEU A 155 14.56 1.48 20.48
C LEU A 155 14.38 1.80 21.97
N ASP A 156 13.78 0.85 22.70
CA ASP A 156 13.49 0.96 24.13
C ASP A 156 14.76 0.68 24.94
#